data_AF-A0AAD9VPJ1-F1
#
_entry.id   AF-A0AAD9VPJ1-F1
#
_cell.length_a   1.000
_cell.length_b   1.000
_cell.length_c   1.000
_cell.angle_alpha   90.00
_cell.angle_beta   90.00
_cell.angle_gamma   90.00
#
_symmetry.space_group_name_H-M   'P 1'
#
loop_
_entity.id
_entity.type
_entity.pdbx_description
1 polymer ?
#
loop_
_entity_poly.entity_id
_entity_poly.type
_entity_poly.pdbx_seq_one_letter_code
_entity_poly.pdbx_strand_id
1 'polypeptide(L)'
;MRHVYFINLLKKLKRFDFLTNRFYYGSIATPYSHLVYGDDIIAAKKNLQPIVALESTIITHGMPYPDNFKTAIRVEDAVKRQGAVPATIGIIDGNIYVGLSHKQLEILSKTNPANTVKCSARDLAFIVSQKLNGGTTVSATMLIANLAGIPIMATGGIGGVHRDVEATFDISTDLIELGCTPVAVVCSGVKSILDIAKTLEYLETQGVPVVKIGDNPNFPAFYCAETYDQLKAPFNVTNSKDAANLIRIQRELNLRRGILLAVPVPAEHALNPNAVEQEINKALEKAKFMQVKGKNITPFLLKELNEMANGMFLKTNVALIENNAKVAAEIAKYLGEETEISAPLQDTKHLPAIKRSPVVVGGAILDTVLQVKDSEIKVS
;
A
#
# COMPACT_ATOMS: atom_id res chain seq x y z
N MET A 1 21.63 -46.57 -45.11
CA MET A 1 21.00 -47.59 -44.23
C MET A 1 21.16 -47.09 -42.80
N ARG A 2 20.18 -46.96 -41.90
CA ARG A 2 18.75 -47.32 -41.82
C ARG A 2 18.10 -46.26 -40.92
N HIS A 3 16.89 -45.82 -41.27
CA HIS A 3 15.97 -45.14 -40.36
C HIS A 3 15.54 -46.09 -39.23
N VAL A 4 15.52 -45.61 -37.98
CA VAL A 4 14.77 -46.23 -36.89
C VAL A 4 14.04 -45.15 -36.06
N TYR A 5 12.76 -45.01 -36.37
CA TYR A 5 11.59 -44.76 -35.51
C TYR A 5 11.71 -43.85 -34.26
N PHE A 6 11.31 -42.59 -34.43
CA PHE A 6 10.93 -41.65 -33.37
C PHE A 6 9.39 -41.56 -33.19
N ILE A 7 8.67 -42.69 -33.27
CA ILE A 7 7.19 -42.70 -33.30
C ILE A 7 6.53 -43.00 -31.94
N ASN A 8 7.29 -43.36 -30.89
CA ASN A 8 6.69 -43.78 -29.61
C ASN A 8 6.68 -42.76 -28.46
N LEU A 9 7.12 -41.51 -28.66
CA LEU A 9 7.04 -40.50 -27.60
C LEU A 9 5.74 -39.67 -27.62
N LEU A 10 5.09 -39.54 -28.78
CA LEU A 10 3.88 -38.71 -28.96
C LEU A 10 2.56 -39.39 -28.52
N LYS A 11 2.58 -40.68 -28.15
CA LYS A 11 1.38 -41.39 -27.67
C LYS A 11 1.20 -41.37 -26.14
N LYS A 12 2.17 -40.87 -25.36
CA LYS A 12 2.06 -40.77 -23.89
C LYS A 12 1.65 -39.39 -23.35
N LEU A 13 1.48 -38.38 -24.21
CA LEU A 13 1.07 -37.02 -23.81
C LEU A 13 -0.41 -36.70 -24.10
N LYS A 14 -1.22 -37.68 -24.49
CA LYS A 14 -2.68 -37.54 -24.61
C LYS A 14 -3.38 -38.02 -23.33
N ARG A 15 -3.21 -37.30 -22.22
CA ARG A 15 -4.08 -37.37 -21.04
C ARG A 15 -3.75 -36.28 -20.03
N PHE A 16 -3.87 -35.03 -20.45
CA PHE A 16 -4.23 -33.95 -19.53
C PHE A 16 -5.14 -33.03 -20.32
N ASP A 17 -6.44 -33.26 -20.13
CA ASP A 17 -7.50 -32.48 -20.75
C ASP A 17 -7.32 -31.01 -20.38
N PHE A 18 -7.28 -30.20 -21.43
CA PHE A 18 -7.44 -28.76 -21.38
C PHE A 18 -8.79 -28.45 -20.71
N LEU A 19 -8.76 -28.02 -19.46
CA LEU A 19 -9.85 -27.23 -18.89
C LEU A 19 -9.84 -25.87 -19.59
N THR A 20 -10.63 -25.84 -20.66
CA THR A 20 -11.10 -24.64 -21.33
C THR A 20 -11.77 -23.74 -20.30
N ASN A 21 -11.25 -22.52 -20.13
CA ASN A 21 -11.93 -21.44 -19.43
C ASN A 21 -13.22 -21.09 -20.20
N ARG A 22 -14.29 -21.81 -19.85
CA ARG A 22 -15.66 -21.40 -20.14
C ARG A 22 -15.98 -20.27 -19.18
N PHE A 23 -16.13 -19.06 -19.72
CA PHE A 23 -16.75 -17.95 -19.02
C PHE A 23 -18.16 -18.37 -18.59
N TYR A 24 -18.31 -18.72 -17.32
CA TYR A 24 -19.61 -18.90 -16.68
C TYR A 24 -20.10 -17.54 -16.20
N TYR A 25 -21.03 -16.96 -16.95
CA TYR A 25 -22.01 -16.02 -16.39
C TYR A 25 -22.95 -16.85 -15.49
N GLY A 26 -22.62 -16.95 -14.21
CA GLY A 26 -23.45 -17.66 -13.23
C GLY A 26 -22.77 -17.73 -11.86
N SER A 27 -23.31 -16.98 -10.90
CA SER A 27 -22.89 -16.91 -9.48
C SER A 27 -21.46 -16.41 -9.25
N ILE A 28 -21.32 -15.26 -8.59
CA ILE A 28 -20.02 -14.68 -8.19
C ILE A 28 -19.41 -15.56 -7.08
N ALA A 29 -18.83 -16.70 -7.45
CA ALA A 29 -17.90 -17.40 -6.58
C ALA A 29 -16.57 -16.64 -6.67
N THR A 30 -16.23 -15.88 -5.64
CA THR A 30 -14.95 -15.20 -5.55
C THR A 30 -13.82 -16.24 -5.61
N PRO A 31 -12.78 -16.06 -6.46
CA PRO A 31 -11.69 -17.03 -6.56
C PRO A 31 -10.85 -17.15 -5.28
N TYR A 32 -11.12 -16.31 -4.27
CA TYR A 32 -10.48 -16.30 -2.97
C TYR A 32 -11.51 -16.63 -1.89
N SER A 33 -11.47 -17.86 -1.36
CA SER A 33 -12.40 -18.37 -0.34
C SER A 33 -12.41 -17.58 0.97
N HIS A 34 -11.34 -16.81 1.25
CA HIS A 34 -11.17 -16.04 2.48
C HIS A 34 -11.44 -14.55 2.31
N LEU A 35 -11.73 -14.08 1.09
CA LEU A 35 -12.02 -12.67 0.82
C LEU A 35 -13.53 -12.43 0.88
N VAL A 36 -13.97 -11.69 1.88
CA VAL A 36 -15.37 -11.37 2.16
C VAL A 36 -15.61 -9.90 1.87
N TYR A 37 -16.63 -9.59 1.07
CA TYR A 37 -17.03 -8.22 0.77
C TYR A 37 -18.20 -7.81 1.65
N GLY A 38 -18.15 -6.61 2.23
CA GLY A 38 -19.29 -6.00 2.89
C GLY A 38 -20.40 -5.66 1.89
N ASP A 39 -21.65 -5.59 2.36
CA ASP A 39 -22.83 -5.36 1.50
C ASP A 39 -22.71 -4.06 0.69
N ASP A 40 -22.22 -2.99 1.31
CA ASP A 40 -21.98 -1.70 0.65
C ASP A 40 -20.95 -1.82 -0.48
N ILE A 41 -19.93 -2.67 -0.31
CA ILE A 41 -18.90 -2.91 -1.34
C ILE A 41 -19.46 -3.74 -2.50
N ILE A 42 -20.28 -4.74 -2.20
CA ILE A 42 -20.98 -5.52 -3.24
C ILE A 42 -21.89 -4.60 -4.06
N ALA A 43 -22.67 -3.75 -3.40
CA ALA A 43 -23.54 -2.77 -4.05
C ALA A 43 -22.73 -1.76 -4.88
N ALA A 44 -21.66 -1.20 -4.31
CA ALA A 44 -20.79 -0.24 -4.98
C ALA A 44 -20.19 -0.83 -6.25
N LYS A 45 -19.67 -2.06 -6.19
CA LYS A 45 -19.12 -2.75 -7.36
C LYS A 45 -20.15 -3.01 -8.44
N LYS A 46 -21.37 -3.40 -8.06
CA LYS A 46 -22.48 -3.62 -8.99
C LYS A 46 -22.91 -2.33 -9.69
N ASN A 47 -22.90 -1.22 -8.96
CA ASN A 47 -23.32 0.10 -9.43
C ASN A 47 -22.17 0.95 -9.98
N LEU A 48 -20.96 0.39 -10.11
CA LEU A 48 -19.74 1.09 -10.53
C LEU A 48 -19.45 2.37 -9.72
N GLN A 49 -19.82 2.37 -8.44
CA GLN A 49 -19.55 3.50 -7.55
C GLN A 49 -18.07 3.54 -7.17
N PRO A 50 -17.50 4.75 -6.99
CA PRO A 50 -16.11 4.88 -6.57
C PRO A 50 -15.92 4.29 -5.16
N ILE A 51 -14.87 3.49 -4.98
CA ILE A 51 -14.54 2.84 -3.71
C ILE A 51 -13.14 3.31 -3.28
N VAL A 52 -13.00 3.65 -1.99
CA VAL A 52 -11.71 4.00 -1.37
C VAL A 52 -11.38 2.99 -0.29
N ALA A 53 -10.24 2.30 -0.41
CA ALA A 53 -9.78 1.39 0.64
C ALA A 53 -9.20 2.17 1.84
N LEU A 54 -9.43 1.65 3.05
CA LEU A 54 -8.92 2.22 4.31
C LEU A 54 -8.25 1.11 5.13
N GLU A 55 -7.11 1.41 5.77
CA GLU A 55 -6.39 0.45 6.61
C GLU A 55 -6.99 0.32 8.02
N SER A 56 -6.74 -0.81 8.71
CA SER A 56 -7.20 -1.05 10.08
C SER A 56 -6.09 -1.09 11.13
N THR A 57 -4.81 -0.97 10.74
CA THR A 57 -3.71 -0.82 11.71
C THR A 57 -3.85 0.45 12.55
N ILE A 58 -4.25 1.58 11.96
CA ILE A 58 -4.55 2.80 12.70
C ILE A 58 -5.61 2.59 13.81
N ILE A 59 -6.59 1.71 13.55
CA ILE A 59 -7.67 1.39 14.48
C ILE A 59 -7.17 0.50 15.63
N THR A 60 -6.34 -0.49 15.31
CA THR A 60 -5.94 -1.55 16.24
C THR A 60 -4.66 -1.22 17.01
N HIS A 61 -3.75 -0.44 16.42
CA HIS A 61 -2.40 -0.17 16.95
C HIS A 61 -1.98 1.30 16.87
N GLY A 62 -2.73 2.15 16.15
CA GLY A 62 -2.34 3.54 15.91
C GLY A 62 -2.93 4.54 16.91
N MET A 63 -4.08 4.25 17.51
CA MET A 63 -4.81 5.15 18.41
C MET A 63 -5.42 4.37 19.58
N PRO A 64 -5.57 4.99 20.76
CA PRO A 64 -6.25 4.36 21.90
C PRO A 64 -7.78 4.34 21.70
N TYR A 65 -8.46 3.42 22.37
CA TYR A 65 -9.91 3.45 22.50
C TYR A 65 -10.35 4.55 23.49
N PRO A 66 -11.43 5.32 23.22
CA PRO A 66 -12.38 5.22 22.09
C PRO A 66 -12.01 6.04 20.85
N ASP A 67 -10.88 6.74 20.84
CA ASP A 67 -10.50 7.65 19.75
C ASP A 67 -10.25 6.90 18.43
N ASN A 68 -9.71 5.69 18.49
CA ASN A 68 -9.54 4.82 17.33
C ASN A 68 -10.87 4.54 16.59
N PHE A 69 -11.92 4.17 17.32
CA PHE A 69 -13.23 3.86 16.77
C PHE A 69 -13.90 5.11 16.22
N LYS A 70 -13.91 6.20 16.99
CA LYS A 70 -14.47 7.49 16.55
C LYS A 70 -13.78 8.00 15.29
N THR A 71 -12.46 7.83 15.21
CA THR A 71 -11.67 8.23 14.04
C THR A 71 -12.01 7.37 12.83
N ALA A 72 -12.11 6.04 13.00
CA ALA A 72 -12.54 5.15 11.91
C ALA A 72 -13.87 5.60 11.28
N ILE A 73 -14.87 5.89 12.12
CA ILE A 73 -16.18 6.37 11.66
C ILE A 73 -16.06 7.72 10.94
N ARG A 74 -15.34 8.70 11.51
CA ARG A 74 -15.12 10.00 10.87
C ARG A 74 -14.47 9.89 9.49
N VAL A 75 -13.52 8.97 9.35
CA VAL A 75 -12.81 8.70 8.09
C VAL A 75 -13.74 8.05 7.07
N GLU A 76 -14.54 7.05 7.46
CA GLU A 76 -15.58 6.49 6.58
C GLU A 76 -16.59 7.55 6.14
N ASP A 77 -17.02 8.41 7.05
CA ASP A 77 -17.96 9.49 6.76
C ASP A 77 -17.35 10.56 5.84
N ALA A 78 -16.04 10.81 5.92
CA ALA A 78 -15.34 11.71 4.99
C ALA A 78 -15.36 11.18 3.56
N VAL A 79 -15.19 9.86 3.37
CA VAL A 79 -15.33 9.21 2.06
C VAL A 79 -16.78 9.28 1.56
N LYS A 80 -17.75 8.93 2.41
CA LYS A 80 -19.19 8.95 2.07
C LYS A 80 -19.68 10.34 1.65
N ARG A 81 -19.24 11.39 2.36
CA ARG A 81 -19.60 12.78 2.04
C ARG A 81 -19.18 13.22 0.64
N GLN A 82 -18.16 12.59 0.05
CA GLN A 82 -17.72 12.86 -1.32
C GLN A 82 -18.36 11.94 -2.37
N GLY A 83 -19.32 11.10 -1.97
CA GLY A 83 -20.06 10.21 -2.88
C GLY A 83 -19.32 8.91 -3.22
N ALA A 84 -18.23 8.59 -2.51
CA ALA A 84 -17.54 7.32 -2.60
C ALA A 84 -17.91 6.37 -1.46
N VAL A 85 -17.65 5.08 -1.65
CA VAL A 85 -17.93 4.03 -0.66
C VAL A 85 -16.64 3.65 0.05
N PRO A 86 -16.55 3.78 1.39
CA PRO A 86 -15.36 3.37 2.13
C PRO A 86 -15.29 1.85 2.25
N ALA A 87 -14.12 1.30 1.98
CA ALA A 87 -13.79 -0.09 2.18
C ALA A 87 -12.72 -0.21 3.28
N THR A 88 -13.10 -0.10 4.55
CA THR A 88 -12.16 -0.42 5.64
C THR A 88 -11.83 -1.91 5.58
N ILE A 89 -10.54 -2.23 5.49
CA ILE A 89 -10.02 -3.59 5.32
C ILE A 89 -9.48 -4.09 6.64
N GLY A 90 -9.83 -5.31 7.03
CA GLY A 90 -9.34 -5.94 8.26
C GLY A 90 -9.57 -7.46 8.26
N ILE A 91 -8.99 -8.14 9.24
CA ILE A 91 -9.07 -9.60 9.34
C ILE A 91 -9.76 -9.96 10.65
N ILE A 92 -10.83 -10.76 10.56
CA ILE A 92 -11.58 -11.27 11.71
C ILE A 92 -11.76 -12.78 11.55
N ASP A 93 -11.30 -13.54 12.54
CA ASP A 93 -11.35 -15.01 12.59
C ASP A 93 -10.79 -15.66 11.31
N GLY A 94 -9.70 -15.09 10.77
CA GLY A 94 -9.05 -15.53 9.52
C GLY A 94 -9.77 -15.17 8.22
N ASN A 95 -10.88 -14.42 8.27
CA ASN A 95 -11.53 -13.91 7.07
C ASN A 95 -11.06 -12.48 6.79
N ILE A 96 -10.66 -12.22 5.56
CA ILE A 96 -10.25 -10.90 5.08
C ILE A 96 -11.49 -10.16 4.62
N TYR A 97 -11.90 -9.14 5.38
CA TYR A 97 -13.05 -8.31 5.05
C TYR A 97 -12.61 -7.09 4.26
N VAL A 98 -13.29 -6.82 3.15
CA VAL A 98 -13.21 -5.58 2.37
C VAL A 98 -14.52 -4.83 2.57
N GLY A 99 -14.48 -3.78 3.38
CA GLY A 99 -15.68 -3.11 3.89
C GLY A 99 -16.18 -3.78 5.17
N LEU A 100 -15.59 -3.41 6.30
CA LEU A 100 -16.04 -3.84 7.62
C LEU A 100 -17.39 -3.20 7.97
N SER A 101 -18.28 -3.98 8.58
CA SER A 101 -19.49 -3.45 9.22
C SER A 101 -19.15 -2.66 10.48
N HIS A 102 -20.08 -1.83 10.94
CA HIS A 102 -19.95 -1.08 12.21
C HIS A 102 -19.58 -1.98 13.40
N LYS A 103 -20.22 -3.16 13.51
CA LYS A 103 -19.94 -4.13 14.57
C LYS A 103 -18.53 -4.70 14.46
N GLN A 104 -18.04 -4.96 13.25
CA GLN A 104 -16.69 -5.47 13.02
C GLN A 104 -15.61 -4.41 13.31
N LEU A 105 -15.88 -3.15 12.95
CA LEU A 105 -15.04 -2.01 13.37
C LEU A 105 -14.98 -1.88 14.89
N GLU A 106 -16.13 -2.05 15.56
CA GLU A 106 -16.20 -2.00 17.03
C GLU A 106 -15.39 -3.14 17.67
N ILE A 107 -15.49 -4.36 17.12
CA ILE A 107 -14.67 -5.50 17.56
C ILE A 107 -13.18 -5.17 17.45
N LEU A 108 -12.71 -4.74 16.28
CA LEU A 108 -11.29 -4.43 16.08
C LEU A 108 -10.80 -3.27 16.96
N SER A 109 -11.64 -2.27 17.20
CA SER A 109 -11.26 -1.10 18.01
C SER A 109 -11.20 -1.38 19.52
N LYS A 110 -11.98 -2.33 20.03
CA LYS A 110 -11.97 -2.74 21.44
C LYS A 110 -10.99 -3.87 21.75
N THR A 111 -10.50 -4.57 20.72
CA THR A 111 -9.62 -5.73 20.94
C THR A 111 -8.28 -5.27 21.52
N ASN A 112 -7.82 -5.96 22.56
CA ASN A 112 -6.49 -5.74 23.12
C ASN A 112 -5.44 -5.97 22.01
N PRO A 113 -4.51 -5.02 21.75
CA PRO A 113 -3.45 -5.19 20.75
C PRO A 113 -2.62 -6.47 20.90
N ALA A 114 -2.54 -7.05 22.11
CA ALA A 114 -1.89 -8.35 22.32
C ALA A 114 -2.60 -9.53 21.62
N ASN A 115 -3.91 -9.39 21.35
CA ASN A 115 -4.76 -10.41 20.75
C ASN A 115 -5.11 -10.11 19.27
N THR A 116 -4.63 -8.99 18.72
CA THR A 116 -4.81 -8.61 17.32
C THR A 116 -3.45 -8.45 16.67
N VAL A 117 -3.20 -9.14 15.56
CA VAL A 117 -1.91 -9.05 14.90
C VAL A 117 -1.84 -7.78 14.04
N LYS A 118 -0.79 -6.97 14.20
CA LYS A 118 -0.41 -5.96 13.20
C LYS A 118 0.05 -6.68 11.93
N CYS A 119 -0.80 -6.68 10.92
CA CYS A 119 -0.69 -7.51 9.71
C CYS A 119 -0.06 -6.73 8.56
N SER A 120 1.19 -7.03 8.22
CA SER A 120 1.80 -6.68 6.93
C SER A 120 1.43 -7.73 5.86
N ALA A 121 1.69 -7.42 4.58
CA ALA A 121 1.44 -8.33 3.46
C ALA A 121 2.02 -9.74 3.68
N ARG A 122 3.21 -9.85 4.28
CA ARG A 122 3.86 -11.13 4.61
C ARG A 122 3.14 -11.95 5.69
N ASP A 123 2.36 -11.29 6.55
CA ASP A 123 1.72 -11.91 7.71
C ASP A 123 0.35 -12.51 7.34
N LEU A 124 -0.22 -12.12 6.19
CA LEU A 124 -1.57 -12.47 5.75
C LEU A 124 -1.83 -13.98 5.75
N ALA A 125 -0.97 -14.76 5.10
CA ALA A 125 -1.14 -16.21 5.00
C ALA A 125 -1.16 -16.88 6.38
N PHE A 126 -0.29 -16.43 7.29
CA PHE A 126 -0.22 -16.95 8.65
C PHE A 126 -1.50 -16.63 9.42
N ILE A 127 -1.91 -15.35 9.48
CA ILE A 127 -3.09 -14.91 10.23
C ILE A 127 -4.37 -15.60 9.74
N VAL A 128 -4.54 -15.70 8.41
CA VAL A 128 -5.68 -16.41 7.81
C VAL A 128 -5.68 -17.90 8.18
N SER A 129 -4.52 -18.57 8.06
CA SER A 129 -4.41 -20.01 8.38
C SER A 129 -4.70 -20.33 9.85
N GLN A 130 -4.33 -19.41 10.75
CA GLN A 130 -4.50 -19.55 12.20
C GLN A 130 -5.84 -19.01 12.69
N LYS A 131 -6.69 -18.50 11.79
CA LYS A 131 -7.98 -17.88 12.13
C LYS A 131 -7.85 -16.74 13.16
N LEU A 132 -6.80 -15.94 13.02
CA LEU A 132 -6.53 -14.83 13.93
C LEU A 132 -7.20 -13.53 13.45
N ASN A 133 -7.35 -12.58 14.37
CA ASN A 133 -7.72 -11.21 14.06
C ASN A 133 -6.47 -10.41 13.68
N GLY A 134 -6.64 -9.47 12.75
CA GLY A 134 -5.53 -8.65 12.28
C GLY A 134 -5.95 -7.26 11.80
N GLY A 135 -5.20 -6.26 12.23
CA GLY A 135 -5.25 -4.92 11.65
C GLY A 135 -4.26 -4.85 10.49
N THR A 136 -4.73 -4.54 9.28
CA THR A 136 -3.90 -4.49 8.08
C THR A 136 -3.11 -3.19 8.05
N THR A 137 -1.80 -3.24 7.78
CA THR A 137 -0.96 -2.07 7.53
C THR A 137 -1.23 -1.52 6.13
N VAL A 138 -0.53 -0.45 5.72
CA VAL A 138 -0.57 0.03 4.34
C VAL A 138 -0.22 -1.09 3.36
N SER A 139 0.89 -1.83 3.55
CA SER A 139 1.24 -2.94 2.66
C SER A 139 0.15 -4.00 2.50
N ALA A 140 -0.40 -4.53 3.60
CA ALA A 140 -1.46 -5.53 3.52
C ALA A 140 -2.74 -4.96 2.88
N THR A 141 -3.09 -3.72 3.22
CA THR A 141 -4.28 -3.04 2.68
C THR A 141 -4.16 -2.82 1.18
N MET A 142 -3.00 -2.39 0.69
CA MET A 142 -2.72 -2.25 -0.75
C MET A 142 -2.90 -3.57 -1.48
N LEU A 143 -2.29 -4.65 -0.97
CA LEU A 143 -2.38 -5.98 -1.60
C LEU A 143 -3.85 -6.43 -1.69
N ILE A 144 -4.60 -6.33 -0.59
CA ILE A 144 -6.01 -6.75 -0.55
C ILE A 144 -6.88 -5.83 -1.44
N ALA A 145 -6.65 -4.52 -1.43
CA ALA A 145 -7.36 -3.57 -2.28
C ALA A 145 -7.15 -3.91 -3.77
N ASN A 146 -5.91 -4.23 -4.17
CA ASN A 146 -5.59 -4.67 -5.53
C ASN A 146 -6.28 -6.00 -5.89
N LEU A 147 -6.28 -6.99 -4.99
CA LEU A 147 -7.03 -8.24 -5.17
C LEU A 147 -8.54 -8.00 -5.30
N ALA A 148 -9.04 -6.97 -4.63
CA ALA A 148 -10.42 -6.52 -4.71
C ALA A 148 -10.71 -5.60 -5.92
N GLY A 149 -9.71 -5.24 -6.74
CA GLY A 149 -9.87 -4.33 -7.87
C GLY A 149 -10.10 -2.87 -7.48
N ILE A 150 -9.75 -2.47 -6.25
CA ILE A 150 -9.85 -1.10 -5.74
C ILE A 150 -8.50 -0.40 -5.99
N PRO A 151 -8.43 0.65 -6.83
CA PRO A 151 -7.17 1.22 -7.29
C PRO A 151 -6.58 2.30 -6.37
N ILE A 152 -7.29 2.67 -5.30
CA ILE A 152 -6.92 3.79 -4.44
C ILE A 152 -7.24 3.50 -2.98
N MET A 153 -6.35 3.94 -2.09
CA MET A 153 -6.53 3.86 -0.65
C MET A 153 -6.12 5.17 0.03
N ALA A 154 -6.68 5.43 1.20
CA ALA A 154 -6.25 6.52 2.07
C ALA A 154 -5.64 5.98 3.38
N THR A 155 -4.62 6.68 3.87
CA THR A 155 -4.01 6.44 5.17
C THR A 155 -3.48 7.75 5.76
N GLY A 156 -3.06 7.74 7.02
CA GLY A 156 -2.52 8.93 7.66
C GLY A 156 -1.16 9.27 7.06
N GLY A 157 -0.24 8.31 7.12
CA GLY A 157 1.11 8.41 6.60
C GLY A 157 1.66 7.01 6.38
N ILE A 158 2.50 6.83 5.36
CA ILE A 158 3.10 5.52 5.11
C ILE A 158 4.21 5.22 6.12
N GLY A 159 4.53 3.93 6.31
CA GLY A 159 5.84 3.56 6.83
C GLY A 159 6.96 3.91 5.83
N GLY A 160 8.21 3.69 6.23
CA GLY A 160 9.35 4.10 5.44
C GLY A 160 10.66 3.56 5.99
N VAL A 161 11.74 4.22 5.62
CA VAL A 161 13.08 3.95 6.16
C VAL A 161 13.15 4.52 7.57
N HIS A 162 13.51 3.69 8.55
CA HIS A 162 13.68 4.18 9.92
C HIS A 162 14.98 4.98 10.06
N ARG A 163 15.02 5.83 11.09
CA ARG A 163 16.27 6.48 11.52
C ARG A 163 17.25 5.39 12.00
N ASP A 164 18.55 5.57 11.75
CA ASP A 164 19.62 4.58 11.97
C ASP A 164 19.51 3.30 11.11
N VAL A 165 18.92 3.39 9.91
CA VAL A 165 18.81 2.27 8.97
C VAL A 165 20.16 1.65 8.63
N GLU A 166 21.24 2.43 8.61
CA GLU A 166 22.59 1.98 8.27
C GLU A 166 23.10 0.88 9.21
N ALA A 167 22.63 0.90 10.47
CA ALA A 167 22.97 -0.10 11.47
C ALA A 167 21.89 -1.18 11.65
N THR A 168 20.63 -0.85 11.37
CA THR A 168 19.48 -1.68 11.76
C THR A 168 18.81 -2.41 10.59
N PHE A 169 18.89 -1.84 9.38
CA PHE A 169 18.13 -2.24 8.20
C PHE A 169 16.61 -2.28 8.46
N ASP A 170 16.10 -1.47 9.39
CA ASP A 170 14.67 -1.38 9.69
C ASP A 170 13.97 -0.52 8.62
N ILE A 171 13.39 -1.20 7.63
CA ILE A 171 12.72 -0.59 6.48
C ILE A 171 11.32 -1.17 6.37
N SER A 172 10.31 -0.29 6.29
CA SER A 172 8.92 -0.72 6.16
C SER A 172 8.67 -1.48 4.86
N THR A 173 7.93 -2.58 4.98
CA THR A 173 7.39 -3.35 3.85
C THR A 173 6.44 -2.53 2.96
N ASP A 174 5.93 -1.40 3.45
CA ASP A 174 5.08 -0.50 2.66
C ASP A 174 5.80 -0.03 1.38
N LEU A 175 7.13 0.19 1.45
CA LEU A 175 7.91 0.65 0.30
C LEU A 175 8.06 -0.42 -0.78
N ILE A 176 8.23 -1.68 -0.36
CA ILE A 176 8.26 -2.83 -1.27
C ILE A 176 6.90 -3.02 -1.93
N GLU A 177 5.82 -2.93 -1.16
CA GLU A 177 4.46 -3.09 -1.69
C GLU A 177 4.10 -1.98 -2.70
N LEU A 178 4.47 -0.73 -2.40
CA LEU A 178 4.39 0.38 -3.37
C LEU A 178 5.18 0.06 -4.65
N GLY A 179 6.32 -0.61 -4.54
CA GLY A 179 7.13 -1.05 -5.67
C GLY A 179 6.53 -2.18 -6.53
N CYS A 180 5.40 -2.80 -6.14
CA CYS A 180 4.87 -3.94 -6.89
C CYS A 180 3.34 -4.01 -7.02
N THR A 181 2.59 -3.20 -6.26
CA THR A 181 1.13 -3.23 -6.22
C THR A 181 0.51 -1.93 -6.76
N PRO A 182 -0.28 -1.98 -7.85
CA PRO A 182 -0.82 -0.80 -8.54
C PRO A 182 -2.03 -0.20 -7.83
N VAL A 183 -1.79 0.29 -6.61
CA VAL A 183 -2.74 1.04 -5.80
C VAL A 183 -2.13 2.41 -5.47
N ALA A 184 -2.89 3.46 -5.72
CA ALA A 184 -2.51 4.80 -5.30
C ALA A 184 -2.78 4.98 -3.80
N VAL A 185 -1.79 5.48 -3.07
CA VAL A 185 -1.87 5.71 -1.62
C VAL A 185 -1.90 7.21 -1.36
N VAL A 186 -3.05 7.70 -0.91
CA VAL A 186 -3.23 9.10 -0.48
C VAL A 186 -2.89 9.21 1.00
N CYS A 187 -1.90 10.03 1.34
CA CYS A 187 -1.43 10.18 2.71
C CYS A 187 -0.74 11.53 2.95
N SER A 188 -0.46 11.86 4.19
CA SER A 188 0.31 13.05 4.57
C SER A 188 1.82 12.81 4.55
N GLY A 189 2.27 12.08 3.54
CA GLY A 189 3.67 11.69 3.36
C GLY A 189 4.08 10.53 4.26
N VAL A 190 5.34 10.56 4.70
CA VAL A 190 5.97 9.54 5.54
C VAL A 190 5.79 9.94 7.00
N LYS A 191 5.49 9.00 7.91
CA LYS A 191 5.37 9.28 9.35
C LYS A 191 6.63 9.99 9.86
N SER A 192 6.49 11.14 10.54
CA SER A 192 7.61 12.04 10.91
C SER A 192 8.73 11.38 11.74
N ILE A 193 8.40 10.30 12.46
CA ILE A 193 9.35 9.52 13.26
C ILE A 193 10.39 8.76 12.42
N LEU A 194 10.24 8.75 11.10
CA LEU A 194 11.07 8.04 10.13
C LEU A 194 12.07 8.98 9.46
N ASP A 195 12.96 8.41 8.66
CA ASP A 195 13.90 9.16 7.82
C ASP A 195 13.23 9.43 6.45
N ILE A 196 12.73 10.65 6.28
CA ILE A 196 11.94 11.03 5.10
C ILE A 196 12.84 11.07 3.85
N ALA A 197 14.04 11.64 3.95
CA ALA A 197 14.97 11.73 2.83
C ALA A 197 15.34 10.35 2.29
N LYS A 198 15.78 9.43 3.16
CA LYS A 198 16.09 8.05 2.74
C LYS A 198 14.87 7.29 2.24
N THR A 199 13.67 7.61 2.73
CA THR A 199 12.45 7.01 2.21
C THR A 199 12.17 7.46 0.78
N LEU A 200 12.38 8.73 0.44
CA LEU A 200 12.22 9.23 -0.93
C LEU A 200 13.22 8.56 -1.89
N GLU A 201 14.50 8.46 -1.50
CA GLU A 201 15.54 7.74 -2.26
C GLU A 201 15.18 6.25 -2.49
N TYR A 202 14.64 5.61 -1.46
CA TYR A 202 14.21 4.22 -1.57
C TYR A 202 13.03 4.07 -2.56
N LEU A 203 12.06 4.98 -2.50
CA LEU A 203 10.91 4.99 -3.42
C LEU A 203 11.32 5.26 -4.86
N GLU A 204 12.31 6.14 -5.07
CA GLU A 204 12.95 6.33 -6.38
C GLU A 204 13.53 5.00 -6.88
N THR A 205 14.31 4.32 -6.04
CA THR A 205 14.91 3.02 -6.38
C THR A 205 13.86 1.95 -6.72
N GLN A 206 12.71 1.95 -6.03
CA GLN A 206 11.59 1.04 -6.32
C GLN A 206 10.78 1.43 -7.57
N GLY A 207 11.06 2.59 -8.17
CA GLY A 207 10.32 3.13 -9.31
C GLY A 207 8.90 3.56 -8.94
N VAL A 208 8.69 4.05 -7.72
CA VAL A 208 7.39 4.53 -7.22
C VAL A 208 7.28 6.03 -7.47
N PRO A 209 6.30 6.50 -8.27
CA PRO A 209 6.05 7.93 -8.40
C PRO A 209 5.60 8.51 -7.05
N VAL A 210 6.35 9.50 -6.57
CA VAL A 210 5.99 10.32 -5.41
C VAL A 210 5.52 11.68 -5.90
N VAL A 211 4.25 11.99 -5.64
CA VAL A 211 3.57 13.15 -6.20
C VAL A 211 2.89 13.94 -5.09
N LYS A 212 3.22 15.21 -4.98
CA LYS A 212 2.55 16.12 -4.04
C LYS A 212 1.35 16.79 -4.69
N ILE A 213 0.24 16.89 -3.95
CA ILE A 213 -0.97 17.60 -4.40
C ILE A 213 -0.95 19.07 -3.93
N GLY A 214 -1.15 20.00 -4.86
CA GLY A 214 -1.15 21.46 -4.70
C GLY A 214 0.16 22.13 -5.14
N ASP A 215 0.18 23.46 -5.16
CA ASP A 215 1.24 24.24 -5.85
C ASP A 215 2.62 24.22 -5.17
N ASN A 216 2.70 24.27 -3.83
CA ASN A 216 3.98 24.26 -3.10
C ASN A 216 4.68 22.88 -3.25
N PRO A 217 5.87 22.74 -3.83
CA PRO A 217 6.49 21.42 -4.06
C PRO A 217 7.05 20.76 -2.78
N ASN A 218 7.05 21.44 -1.64
CA ASN A 218 7.59 20.89 -0.40
C ASN A 218 6.79 19.65 0.05
N PHE A 219 7.52 18.61 0.42
CA PHE A 219 6.98 17.32 0.81
C PHE A 219 6.41 17.42 2.24
N PRO A 220 5.20 16.91 2.51
CA PRO A 220 4.61 16.96 3.84
C PRO A 220 5.29 15.96 4.79
N ALA A 221 5.46 16.37 6.04
CA ALA A 221 6.07 15.55 7.09
C ALA A 221 5.04 15.09 8.11
N PHE A 222 3.97 14.45 7.64
CA PHE A 222 2.86 13.90 8.43
C PHE A 222 2.16 14.96 9.29
N TYR A 223 2.66 15.29 10.49
CA TYR A 223 2.10 16.33 11.35
C TYR A 223 2.31 17.76 10.83
N CYS A 224 3.23 17.93 9.88
CA CYS A 224 3.62 19.24 9.35
C CYS A 224 3.29 19.32 7.87
N ALA A 225 2.90 20.51 7.40
CA ALA A 225 2.60 20.75 5.99
C ALA A 225 3.85 20.58 5.08
N GLU A 226 5.04 20.71 5.66
CA GLU A 226 6.34 20.53 5.01
C GLU A 226 7.37 19.96 6.00
N THR A 227 8.46 19.37 5.49
CA THR A 227 9.60 18.93 6.31
C THR A 227 10.39 20.14 6.85
N TYR A 228 11.12 19.95 7.96
CA TYR A 228 11.90 21.02 8.58
C TYR A 228 13.06 21.52 7.70
N ASP A 229 13.55 20.67 6.80
CA ASP A 229 14.60 20.90 5.82
C ASP A 229 14.06 21.20 4.41
N GLN A 230 12.73 21.35 4.26
CA GLN A 230 12.05 21.71 3.01
C GLN A 230 12.39 20.80 1.83
N LEU A 231 12.43 19.49 2.08
CA LEU A 231 12.53 18.47 1.01
C LEU A 231 11.39 18.66 0.02
N LYS A 232 11.67 18.45 -1.26
CA LYS A 232 10.69 18.57 -2.33
C LYS A 232 10.22 17.18 -2.77
N ALA A 233 8.94 17.09 -3.14
CA ALA A 233 8.45 15.93 -3.87
C ALA A 233 9.07 15.92 -5.29
N PRO A 234 9.40 14.74 -5.85
CA PRO A 234 9.89 14.62 -7.23
C PRO A 234 8.92 15.17 -8.28
N PHE A 235 7.61 15.01 -8.03
CA PHE A 235 6.55 15.50 -8.90
C PHE A 235 5.48 16.25 -8.11
N ASN A 236 4.74 17.12 -8.78
CA ASN A 236 3.57 17.80 -8.24
C ASN A 236 2.38 17.75 -9.23
N VAL A 237 1.17 17.79 -8.68
CA VAL A 237 -0.07 18.01 -9.42
C VAL A 237 -0.91 19.04 -8.68
N THR A 238 -1.76 19.79 -9.38
CA THR A 238 -2.46 20.92 -8.75
C THR A 238 -3.64 20.48 -7.88
N ASN A 239 -4.37 19.43 -8.29
CA ASN A 239 -5.63 19.05 -7.64
C ASN A 239 -5.97 17.56 -7.79
N SER A 240 -7.09 17.13 -7.18
CA SER A 240 -7.60 15.76 -7.20
C SER A 240 -7.90 15.22 -8.61
N LYS A 241 -8.28 16.09 -9.56
CA LYS A 241 -8.55 15.68 -10.95
C LYS A 241 -7.26 15.33 -11.68
N ASP A 242 -6.21 16.12 -11.53
CA ASP A 242 -4.90 15.84 -12.12
C ASP A 242 -4.28 14.55 -11.53
N ALA A 243 -4.48 14.32 -10.22
CA ALA A 243 -4.08 13.08 -9.57
C ALA A 243 -4.87 11.86 -10.10
N ALA A 244 -6.18 12.00 -10.35
CA ALA A 244 -6.98 10.95 -10.99
C ALA A 244 -6.47 10.63 -12.40
N ASN A 245 -6.15 11.65 -13.18
CA ASN A 245 -5.57 11.51 -14.52
C ASN A 245 -4.24 10.73 -14.49
N LEU A 246 -3.37 10.98 -13.50
CA LEU A 246 -2.13 10.23 -13.32
C LEU A 246 -2.38 8.72 -13.07
N ILE A 247 -3.34 8.40 -12.18
CA ILE A 247 -3.71 7.01 -11.89
C ILE A 247 -4.31 6.34 -13.15
N ARG A 248 -5.10 7.06 -13.93
CA ARG A 248 -5.65 6.58 -15.20
C ARG A 248 -4.53 6.20 -16.18
N ILE A 249 -3.58 7.11 -16.42
CA ILE A 249 -2.43 6.86 -17.32
C ILE A 249 -1.58 5.69 -16.83
N GLN A 250 -1.34 5.57 -15.52
CA GLN A 250 -0.65 4.41 -14.94
C GLN A 250 -1.33 3.10 -15.33
N ARG A 251 -2.66 3.04 -15.23
CA ARG A 251 -3.47 1.86 -15.57
C ARG A 251 -3.48 1.56 -17.06
N GLU A 252 -3.59 2.58 -17.91
CA GLU A 252 -3.53 2.45 -19.38
C GLU A 252 -2.18 1.92 -19.86
N LEU A 253 -1.10 2.39 -19.25
CA LEU A 253 0.26 1.90 -19.51
C LEU A 253 0.54 0.55 -18.84
N ASN A 254 -0.40 0.00 -18.05
CA ASN A 254 -0.29 -1.25 -17.31
C ASN A 254 0.98 -1.29 -16.42
N LEU A 255 1.31 -0.15 -15.80
CA LEU A 255 2.44 -0.04 -14.87
C LEU A 255 2.07 -0.71 -13.54
N ARG A 256 2.86 -1.71 -13.13
CA ARG A 256 2.64 -2.48 -11.90
C ARG A 256 3.39 -1.90 -10.71
N ARG A 257 3.10 -0.64 -10.41
CA ARG A 257 3.68 0.14 -9.31
C ARG A 257 2.56 0.93 -8.65
N GLY A 258 2.64 1.16 -7.36
CA GLY A 258 1.76 2.12 -6.67
C GLY A 258 2.13 3.56 -7.04
N ILE A 259 1.33 4.51 -6.58
CA ILE A 259 1.68 5.94 -6.58
C ILE A 259 1.53 6.44 -5.15
N LEU A 260 2.51 7.21 -4.67
CA LEU A 260 2.36 7.92 -3.41
C LEU A 260 1.84 9.34 -3.70
N LEU A 261 0.59 9.61 -3.30
CA LEU A 261 -0.04 10.92 -3.40
C LEU A 261 0.05 11.62 -2.04
N ALA A 262 0.97 12.57 -1.93
CA ALA A 262 1.26 13.30 -0.71
C ALA A 262 0.35 14.54 -0.57
N VAL A 263 -0.42 14.60 0.51
CA VAL A 263 -1.38 15.65 0.82
C VAL A 263 -0.99 16.32 2.14
N PRO A 264 -0.69 17.62 2.17
CA PRO A 264 -0.36 18.29 3.42
C PRO A 264 -1.53 18.24 4.40
N VAL A 265 -1.20 18.18 5.69
CA VAL A 265 -2.16 18.38 6.78
C VAL A 265 -2.86 19.75 6.62
N PRO A 266 -4.17 19.87 6.94
CA PRO A 266 -4.86 21.16 6.91
C PRO A 266 -4.13 22.22 7.75
N ALA A 267 -4.09 23.46 7.24
CA ALA A 267 -3.26 24.53 7.79
C ALA A 267 -3.57 24.83 9.26
N GLU A 268 -4.84 24.77 9.66
CA GLU A 268 -5.32 24.99 11.02
C GLU A 268 -4.89 23.88 12.01
N HIS A 269 -4.42 22.75 11.49
CA HIS A 269 -3.96 21.60 12.27
C HIS A 269 -2.46 21.32 12.12
N ALA A 270 -1.78 22.03 11.22
CA ALA A 270 -0.37 21.86 10.94
C ALA A 270 0.49 22.27 12.14
N LEU A 271 1.44 21.42 12.51
CA LEU A 271 2.41 21.72 13.57
C LEU A 271 3.67 22.36 13.01
N ASN A 272 4.43 23.05 13.87
CA ASN A 272 5.69 23.65 13.48
C ASN A 272 6.76 22.56 13.23
N PRO A 273 7.39 22.52 12.04
CA PRO A 273 8.36 21.47 11.70
C PRO A 273 9.53 21.34 12.68
N ASN A 274 10.11 22.45 13.11
CA ASN A 274 11.26 22.44 14.02
C ASN A 274 10.86 21.96 15.43
N ALA A 275 9.71 22.37 15.93
CA ALA A 275 9.21 21.93 17.23
C ALA A 275 8.91 20.42 17.22
N VAL A 276 8.29 19.91 16.14
CA VAL A 276 8.00 18.48 15.99
C VAL A 276 9.29 17.66 15.93
N GLU A 277 10.30 18.13 15.18
CA GLU A 277 11.59 17.44 15.08
C GLU A 277 12.31 17.37 16.44
N GLN A 278 12.24 18.42 17.26
CA GLN A 278 12.78 18.39 18.63
C GLN A 278 12.09 17.35 19.52
N GLU A 279 10.76 17.24 19.47
CA GLU A 279 10.02 16.24 20.26
C GLU A 279 10.30 14.80 19.77
N ILE A 280 10.43 14.60 18.46
CA ILE A 280 10.79 13.29 17.89
C ILE A 280 12.18 12.85 18.37
N ASN A 281 13.15 13.75 18.37
CA ASN A 281 14.51 13.43 18.84
C ASN A 281 14.52 13.04 20.33
N LYS A 282 13.72 13.69 21.17
CA LYS A 282 13.54 13.27 22.58
C LYS A 282 12.93 11.87 22.69
N ALA A 283 11.89 11.58 21.90
CA ALA A 283 11.23 10.27 21.91
C ALA A 283 12.17 9.15 21.42
N LEU A 284 13.02 9.42 20.43
CA LEU A 284 14.01 8.47 19.91
C LEU A 284 15.10 8.14 20.93
N GLU A 285 15.64 9.15 21.63
CA GLU A 285 16.60 8.94 22.72
C GLU A 285 16.00 8.07 23.83
N LYS A 286 14.73 8.31 24.18
CA LYS A 286 14.01 7.46 25.14
C LYS A 286 13.84 6.03 24.64
N ALA A 287 13.47 5.84 23.37
CA ALA A 287 13.32 4.51 22.77
C ALA A 287 14.63 3.72 22.78
N LYS A 288 15.75 4.41 22.51
CA LYS A 288 17.11 3.86 22.54
C LYS A 288 17.50 3.44 23.96
N PHE A 289 17.23 4.29 24.96
CA PHE A 289 17.45 3.96 26.37
C PHE A 289 16.65 2.73 26.81
N MET A 290 15.39 2.61 26.34
CA MET A 290 14.51 1.47 26.63
C MET A 290 14.73 0.26 25.71
N GLN A 291 15.66 0.32 24.76
CA GLN A 291 15.97 -0.74 23.79
C GLN A 291 14.76 -1.24 22.99
N VAL A 292 13.82 -0.36 22.66
CA VAL A 292 12.66 -0.71 21.82
C VAL A 292 13.12 -0.88 20.37
N LYS A 293 12.72 -1.97 19.69
CA LYS A 293 13.18 -2.32 18.34
C LYS A 293 12.09 -2.92 17.46
N GLY A 294 12.33 -2.93 16.14
CA GLY A 294 11.52 -3.60 15.13
C GLY A 294 10.07 -3.11 15.13
N LYS A 295 9.10 -4.02 14.92
CA LYS A 295 7.67 -3.66 14.76
C LYS A 295 7.05 -2.87 15.93
N ASN A 296 7.71 -2.84 17.10
CA ASN A 296 7.26 -2.15 18.31
C ASN A 296 7.73 -0.69 18.39
N ILE A 297 8.71 -0.25 17.57
CA ILE A 297 9.27 1.10 17.65
C ILE A 297 8.25 2.18 17.26
N THR A 298 7.51 1.98 16.16
CA THR A 298 6.51 2.96 15.70
C THR A 298 5.38 3.16 16.71
N PRO A 299 4.70 2.12 17.23
CA PRO A 299 3.69 2.29 18.27
C PRO A 299 4.24 2.99 19.53
N PHE A 300 5.47 2.65 19.94
CA PHE A 300 6.11 3.30 21.08
C PHE A 300 6.32 4.80 20.86
N LEU A 301 6.92 5.20 19.73
CA LEU A 301 7.20 6.60 19.43
C LEU A 301 5.92 7.44 19.30
N LEU A 302 4.88 6.90 18.66
CA LEU A 302 3.59 7.60 18.55
C LEU A 302 2.91 7.78 19.91
N LYS A 303 3.01 6.78 20.80
CA LYS A 303 2.50 6.89 22.16
C LYS A 303 3.25 7.97 22.95
N GLU A 304 4.58 7.95 22.88
CA GLU A 304 5.42 8.93 23.58
C GLU A 304 5.13 10.37 23.15
N LEU A 305 5.06 10.63 21.84
CA LEU A 305 4.73 11.96 21.31
C LEU A 305 3.37 12.44 21.79
N ASN A 306 2.36 11.57 21.82
CA ASN A 306 1.02 11.91 22.29
C ASN A 306 0.99 12.29 23.77
N GLU A 307 1.77 11.59 24.61
CA GLU A 307 1.91 11.87 26.04
C GLU A 307 2.67 13.19 26.29
N MET A 308 3.71 13.48 25.51
CA MET A 308 4.53 14.69 25.65
C MET A 308 3.78 15.99 25.31
N ALA A 309 2.85 15.96 24.35
CA ALA A 309 2.25 17.18 23.79
C ALA A 309 0.76 17.38 24.14
N ASN A 310 0.30 16.86 25.28
CA ASN A 310 -1.09 17.02 25.77
C ASN A 310 -2.15 16.71 24.68
N GLY A 311 -1.91 15.67 23.87
CA GLY A 311 -2.85 15.22 22.82
C GLY A 311 -2.87 16.04 21.53
N MET A 312 -1.98 17.02 21.34
CA MET A 312 -1.90 17.82 20.11
C MET A 312 -1.60 16.95 18.88
N PHE A 313 -0.63 16.03 18.96
CA PHE A 313 -0.31 15.09 17.87
C PHE A 313 -1.52 14.23 17.49
N LEU A 314 -2.30 13.75 18.46
CA LEU A 314 -3.51 12.98 18.19
C LEU A 314 -4.55 13.80 17.41
N LYS A 315 -4.80 15.05 17.82
CA LYS A 315 -5.73 15.95 17.12
C LYS A 315 -5.30 16.16 15.66
N THR A 316 -4.02 16.44 15.44
CA THR A 316 -3.45 16.60 14.10
C THR A 316 -3.54 15.30 13.29
N ASN A 317 -3.27 14.14 13.91
CA ASN A 317 -3.37 12.82 13.26
C ASN A 317 -4.79 12.52 12.79
N VAL A 318 -5.80 12.88 13.59
CA VAL A 318 -7.20 12.71 13.21
C VAL A 318 -7.59 13.66 12.07
N ALA A 319 -7.14 14.91 12.11
CA ALA A 319 -7.41 15.88 11.05
C ALA A 319 -6.78 15.48 9.70
N LEU A 320 -5.52 15.03 9.72
CA LEU A 320 -4.81 14.65 8.50
C LEU A 320 -5.43 13.40 7.85
N ILE A 321 -5.80 12.36 8.62
CA ILE A 321 -6.40 11.15 8.02
C ILE A 321 -7.78 11.46 7.44
N GLU A 322 -8.57 12.31 8.09
CA GLU A 322 -9.87 12.75 7.57
C GLU A 322 -9.69 13.51 6.25
N ASN A 323 -8.70 14.41 6.17
CA ASN A 323 -8.37 15.13 4.95
C ASN A 323 -7.90 14.19 3.82
N ASN A 324 -7.03 13.23 4.14
CA ASN A 324 -6.54 12.27 3.16
C ASN A 324 -7.66 11.39 2.59
N ALA A 325 -8.60 10.96 3.45
CA ALA A 325 -9.75 10.18 3.03
C ALA A 325 -10.72 10.99 2.15
N LYS A 326 -10.94 12.26 2.49
CA LYS A 326 -11.68 13.20 1.64
C LYS A 326 -11.03 13.32 0.25
N VAL A 327 -9.73 13.63 0.19
CA VAL A 327 -9.00 13.80 -1.09
C VAL A 327 -8.99 12.50 -1.89
N ALA A 328 -8.79 11.35 -1.26
CA ALA A 328 -8.86 10.06 -1.94
C ALA A 328 -10.24 9.79 -2.55
N ALA A 329 -11.31 10.19 -1.88
CA ALA A 329 -12.67 10.04 -2.40
C ALA A 329 -12.95 10.99 -3.59
N GLU A 330 -12.45 12.22 -3.55
CA GLU A 330 -12.50 13.14 -4.70
C GLU A 330 -11.75 12.56 -5.91
N ILE A 331 -10.55 12.02 -5.71
CA ILE A 331 -9.76 11.37 -6.77
C ILE A 331 -10.51 10.14 -7.32
N ALA A 332 -11.06 9.30 -6.45
CA ALA A 332 -11.81 8.10 -6.84
C ALA A 332 -13.04 8.45 -7.68
N LYS A 333 -13.72 9.54 -7.36
CA LYS A 333 -14.86 10.05 -8.13
C LYS A 333 -14.45 10.47 -9.55
N TYR A 334 -13.39 11.27 -9.69
CA TYR A 334 -12.88 11.65 -11.01
C TYR A 334 -12.42 10.44 -11.84
N LEU A 335 -11.87 9.41 -11.20
CA LEU A 335 -11.53 8.15 -11.86
C LEU A 335 -12.74 7.42 -12.45
N GLY A 336 -13.90 7.49 -11.78
CA GLY A 336 -15.15 6.88 -12.25
C GLY A 336 -15.90 7.70 -13.30
N GLU A 337 -15.89 9.03 -13.21
CA GLU A 337 -16.62 9.92 -14.13
C GLU A 337 -16.06 9.90 -15.56
N GLU A 338 -14.73 9.89 -15.73
CA GLU A 338 -14.13 9.92 -17.08
C GLU A 338 -14.18 8.56 -17.78
N THR A 339 -14.45 7.46 -17.05
CA THR A 339 -14.71 6.15 -17.66
C THR A 339 -16.05 6.12 -18.41
N GLU A 340 -17.01 6.97 -18.03
CA GLU A 340 -18.30 7.10 -18.74
C GLU A 340 -18.19 7.94 -20.03
N ILE A 341 -17.27 8.90 -20.07
CA ILE A 341 -17.05 9.76 -21.25
C ILE A 341 -16.22 9.04 -22.33
N SER A 342 -15.52 7.96 -21.97
CA SER A 342 -14.58 7.24 -22.84
C SER A 342 -14.94 5.77 -23.08
N ALA A 343 -16.19 5.50 -23.48
CA ALA A 343 -16.58 4.22 -24.08
C ALA A 343 -17.40 4.40 -25.38
N PRO A 344 -17.05 3.75 -26.50
CA PRO A 344 -15.73 3.50 -27.07
C PRO A 344 -15.59 4.12 -28.49
N LEU A 345 -14.42 4.66 -28.83
CA LEU A 345 -14.05 4.84 -30.23
C LEU A 345 -13.40 3.54 -30.75
N GLN A 346 -14.19 2.84 -31.59
CA GLN A 346 -13.81 1.97 -32.69
C GLN A 346 -13.17 0.58 -32.42
N ASP A 347 -13.97 -0.44 -32.78
CA ASP A 347 -13.63 -1.68 -33.51
C ASP A 347 -12.13 -2.02 -33.64
N THR A 348 -11.52 -2.60 -32.59
CA THR A 348 -10.24 -3.32 -32.73
C THR A 348 -10.51 -4.76 -33.18
N LYS A 349 -10.99 -4.90 -34.43
CA LYS A 349 -10.85 -6.18 -35.13
C LYS A 349 -9.36 -6.47 -35.29
N HIS A 350 -8.96 -7.62 -34.75
CA HIS A 350 -7.64 -8.25 -34.87
C HIS A 350 -6.49 -7.66 -34.06
N LEU A 351 -6.47 -7.98 -32.76
CA LEU A 351 -5.21 -8.34 -32.11
C LEU A 351 -5.13 -9.87 -32.03
N PRO A 352 -4.17 -10.54 -32.69
CA PRO A 352 -4.02 -11.98 -32.56
C PRO A 352 -3.72 -12.32 -31.10
N ALA A 353 -4.40 -13.34 -30.57
CA ALA A 353 -4.16 -13.86 -29.23
C ALA A 353 -2.66 -14.20 -29.08
N ILE A 354 -1.92 -13.39 -28.33
CA ILE A 354 -0.52 -13.68 -28.02
C ILE A 354 -0.53 -14.90 -27.11
N LYS A 355 -0.21 -16.05 -27.69
CA LYS A 355 0.04 -17.29 -26.97
C LYS A 355 1.29 -17.06 -26.12
N ARG A 356 1.10 -16.71 -24.85
CA ARG A 356 2.20 -16.48 -23.91
C ARG A 356 2.88 -17.81 -23.60
N SER A 357 3.98 -18.09 -24.28
CA SER A 357 4.95 -19.08 -23.84
C SER A 357 5.72 -18.50 -22.65
N PRO A 358 5.99 -19.28 -21.59
CA PRO A 358 6.85 -18.81 -20.51
C PRO A 358 8.26 -18.56 -21.09
N VAL A 359 8.77 -17.33 -20.91
CA VAL A 359 10.18 -17.02 -21.16
C VAL A 359 10.92 -17.28 -19.86
N VAL A 360 11.78 -18.30 -19.87
CA VAL A 360 12.73 -18.55 -18.78
C VAL A 360 14.03 -17.82 -19.14
N VAL A 361 14.30 -16.70 -18.47
CA VAL A 361 15.61 -16.06 -18.54
C VAL A 361 16.43 -16.58 -17.37
N GLY A 362 17.23 -17.61 -17.62
CA GLY A 362 18.27 -18.05 -16.68
C GLY A 362 19.53 -17.21 -16.88
N GLY A 363 20.08 -16.66 -15.80
CA GLY A 363 21.45 -16.16 -15.80
C GLY A 363 22.42 -17.32 -15.57
N ALA A 364 23.42 -17.48 -16.43
CA ALA A 364 24.56 -18.33 -16.16
C ALA A 364 25.73 -17.44 -15.74
N ILE A 365 26.23 -17.60 -14.51
CA ILE A 365 27.51 -17.01 -14.11
C ILE A 365 28.57 -18.08 -14.41
N LEU A 366 29.46 -17.79 -15.35
CA LEU A 366 30.64 -18.59 -15.61
C LEU A 366 31.84 -17.89 -14.95
N ASP A 367 32.26 -18.39 -13.80
CA ASP A 367 33.53 -17.99 -13.19
C ASP A 367 34.65 -18.83 -13.82
N THR A 368 35.60 -18.17 -14.48
CA THR A 368 36.77 -18.83 -15.07
C THR A 368 38.01 -18.48 -14.27
N VAL A 369 38.59 -19.48 -13.61
CA VAL A 369 39.90 -19.36 -12.95
C VAL A 369 40.95 -19.98 -13.86
N LEU A 370 41.81 -19.13 -14.44
CA LEU A 370 43.01 -19.57 -15.16
C LEU A 370 44.18 -19.61 -14.17
N GLN A 371 44.64 -20.82 -13.84
CA GLN A 371 45.91 -21.01 -13.14
C GLN A 371 46.95 -21.45 -14.17
N VAL A 372 47.87 -20.55 -14.53
CA VAL A 372 49.01 -20.89 -15.37
C VAL A 372 50.01 -21.66 -14.52
N LYS A 373 50.19 -22.95 -14.82
CA LYS A 373 51.30 -23.75 -14.28
C LYS A 373 52.32 -23.91 -15.38
N ASP A 374 53.20 -22.94 -15.48
CA ASP A 374 54.41 -23.10 -16.28
C ASP A 374 55.62 -22.60 -15.50
N SER A 375 56.65 -23.44 -15.44
CA SER A 375 57.91 -23.15 -14.75
C SER A 375 58.82 -22.21 -15.54
N GLU A 376 58.41 -21.79 -16.75
CA GLU A 376 59.22 -20.98 -17.66
C GLU A 376 58.68 -19.57 -17.95
N ILE A 377 57.77 -19.04 -17.13
CA ILE A 377 57.40 -17.61 -17.22
C ILE A 377 58.57 -16.76 -16.71
N LYS A 378 59.45 -16.33 -17.62
CA LYS A 378 60.39 -15.24 -17.35
C LYS A 378 59.68 -13.91 -17.58
N VAL A 379 59.40 -13.20 -16.49
CA VAL A 379 59.00 -11.79 -16.55
C VAL A 379 60.29 -11.00 -16.81
N SER A 380 60.46 -10.51 -18.03
CA SER A 380 61.52 -9.56 -18.42
C SER A 380 60.98 -8.15 -18.48
#